data_AF-A0A945TS17-F1
#
_entry.id   AF-A0A945TS17-F1
#
_cell.length_a   1.000
_cell.length_b   1.000
_cell.length_c   1.000
_cell.angle_alpha   90.00
_cell.angle_beta   90.00
_cell.angle_gamma   90.00
#
_symmetry.space_group_name_H-M   'P 1'
#
loop_
_entity.id
_entity.type
_entity.pdbx_description
1 polymer ?
#
loop_
_entity_poly.entity_id
_entity_poly.type
_entity_poly.pdbx_seq_one_letter_code
_entity_poly.pdbx_strand_id
1 'polypeptide(L)' 'MLWISELILQNQPSSFEELVSLVRQKARAGDRFLRMDVKPPYPDTPENWEDRLEAVFTSTVDVGDRDQ' A
#
# COMPACT_ATOMS: atom_id res chain seq x y z
N MET A 1 5.98 -8.84 -5.90
CA MET A 1 5.68 -8.77 -4.45
C MET A 1 6.01 -7.36 -4.01
N LEU A 2 5.10 -6.66 -3.34
CA LEU A 2 5.28 -5.26 -2.95
C LEU A 2 5.68 -5.12 -1.49
N TRP A 3 6.73 -4.35 -1.21
CA TRP A 3 7.25 -4.16 0.14
C TRP A 3 7.12 -2.69 0.56
N ILE A 4 6.61 -2.44 1.77
CA ILE A 4 6.46 -1.07 2.30
C ILE A 4 7.81 -0.35 2.37
N SER A 5 8.85 -1.01 2.86
CA SER A 5 10.20 -0.43 2.97
C SER A 5 10.73 0.02 1.62
N GLU A 6 10.58 -0.80 0.59
CA GLU A 6 11.01 -0.47 -0.77
C GLU A 6 10.19 0.70 -1.36
N LEU A 7 8.87 0.72 -1.12
CA LEU A 7 7.99 1.79 -1.58
C LEU A 7 8.38 3.14 -0.97
N ILE A 8 8.69 3.14 0.33
CA ILE A 8 9.16 4.31 1.09
C ILE A 8 10.52 4.77 0.56
N LEU A 9 11.47 3.85 0.32
CA LEU A 9 12.80 4.20 -0.16
C LEU A 9 12.79 4.74 -1.60
N GLN A 10 11.99 4.15 -2.49
CA GLN A 10 11.95 4.56 -3.89
C GLN A 10 11.20 5.88 -4.10
N ASN A 11 10.06 6.07 -3.43
CA ASN A 11 9.19 7.21 -3.67
C ASN A 11 9.31 8.30 -2.60
N GLN A 12 9.91 7.99 -1.45
CA GLN A 12 10.05 8.88 -0.29
C GLN A 12 8.75 9.66 -0.01
N PRO A 13 7.60 8.95 0.18
CA PRO A 13 6.34 9.63 0.43
C PRO A 13 6.47 10.45 1.71
N SER A 14 5.88 11.65 1.72
CA SER A 14 5.98 12.57 2.85
C SER A 14 4.88 12.34 3.89
N SER A 15 3.83 11.61 3.50
CA SER A 15 2.65 11.36 4.32
C SER A 15 2.10 9.95 4.11
N PHE A 16 1.34 9.46 5.08
CA PHE A 16 0.68 8.16 5.00
C PHE A 16 -0.27 8.06 3.80
N GLU A 17 -0.99 9.13 3.45
CA GLU A 17 -1.88 9.15 2.27
C GLU A 17 -1.13 8.93 0.95
N GLU A 18 0.06 9.48 0.78
CA GLU A 18 0.88 9.23 -0.41
C GLU A 18 1.29 7.76 -0.49
N LEU A 19 1.71 7.18 0.65
CA LEU A 19 2.02 5.75 0.73
C LEU A 19 0.82 4.90 0.31
N VAL A 20 -0.37 5.22 0.80
CA VAL A 20 -1.63 4.54 0.43
C VAL A 20 -1.87 4.61 -1.08
N SER A 21 -1.68 5.78 -1.69
CA SER A 21 -1.83 5.97 -3.13
C SER A 21 -0.84 5.13 -3.94
N LEU A 22 0.43 5.07 -3.50
CA LEU A 22 1.46 4.24 -4.12
C LEU A 22 1.14 2.74 -4.00
N VAL A 23 0.66 2.28 -2.85
CA VAL A 23 0.23 0.88 -2.65
C VAL A 23 -0.90 0.53 -3.61
N ARG A 24 -1.91 1.40 -3.76
CA ARG A 24 -3.01 1.22 -4.73
C ARG A 24 -2.49 1.12 -6.16
N GLN A 25 -1.55 1.97 -6.56
CA GLN A 25 -1.01 1.97 -7.93
C GLN A 25 -0.29 0.66 -8.25
N LYS A 26 0.51 0.16 -7.32
CA LYS A 26 1.24 -1.09 -7.49
C LYS A 26 0.34 -2.33 -7.41
N ALA A 27 -0.66 -2.33 -6.54
CA ALA A 27 -1.70 -3.36 -6.51
C ALA A 27 -2.37 -3.50 -7.89
N ARG A 28 -2.72 -2.37 -8.52
CA ARG A 28 -3.26 -2.33 -9.90
C ARG A 28 -2.26 -2.79 -10.97
N ALA A 29 -0.96 -2.63 -10.73
CA ALA A 29 0.07 -3.10 -11.65
C ALA A 29 0.19 -4.64 -11.70
N GLY A 30 -0.51 -5.36 -10.83
CA GLY A 30 -0.53 -6.83 -10.79
C GLY A 30 0.19 -7.45 -9.60
N ASP A 31 0.67 -6.64 -8.65
CA ASP A 31 1.16 -7.16 -7.38
C ASP A 31 0.00 -7.74 -6.57
N ARG A 32 0.09 -9.03 -6.24
CA ARG A 32 -0.90 -9.75 -5.41
C ARG A 32 -0.52 -9.88 -3.93
N PHE A 33 0.69 -9.46 -3.58
CA PHE A 33 1.21 -9.56 -2.21
C PHE A 33 1.76 -8.23 -1.72
N LEU A 34 1.21 -7.72 -0.62
CA LEU A 34 1.69 -6.58 0.15
C LEU A 34 2.44 -7.08 1.40
N ARG A 35 3.69 -6.64 1.59
CA ARG A 35 4.54 -6.94 2.75
C ARG A 35 4.77 -5.68 3.57
N MET A 36 4.22 -5.69 4.79
CA MET A 36 4.33 -4.63 5.78
C MET A 36 5.53 -4.87 6.70
N ASP A 37 6.73 -4.83 6.12
CA ASP A 37 7.98 -5.16 6.83
C ASP A 37 8.43 -4.06 7.81
N VAL A 38 7.98 -2.82 7.59
CA VAL A 38 8.34 -1.65 8.40
C VAL A 38 7.12 -0.78 8.66
N LYS A 39 7.05 -0.22 9.87
CA LYS A 39 6.05 0.79 10.22
C LYS A 39 6.40 2.12 9.53
N PRO A 40 5.46 2.77 8.82
CA PRO A 40 5.70 4.07 8.21
C PRO A 40 6.07 5.11 9.28
N PRO A 41 7.21 5.82 9.15
CA PRO A 41 7.64 6.82 10.12
C PRO A 41 6.98 8.19 9.88
N TYR A 42 5.71 8.23 9.46
CA TYR A 42 5.00 9.48 9.18
C TYR A 42 4.22 9.98 10.40
N PRO A 43 4.16 11.31 10.63
CA PRO A 43 3.38 11.88 11.72
C PRO A 43 1.87 11.58 11.56
N ASP A 44 1.39 11.47 10.32
CA ASP A 44 0.00 11.14 9.99
C ASP A 44 -0.28 9.63 9.93
N THR A 45 0.65 8.78 10.38
CA THR A 45 0.44 7.32 10.39
C THR A 45 -0.54 6.95 11.51
N PRO A 46 -1.75 6.45 11.21
CA PRO A 46 -2.69 6.05 12.24
C PRO A 46 -2.24 4.75 12.91
N GLU A 47 -2.84 4.41 14.05
CA GLU A 47 -2.55 3.14 14.75
C GLU A 47 -2.97 1.92 13.90
N ASN A 48 -4.08 2.05 13.16
CA ASN A 48 -4.62 1.04 12.25
C ASN A 48 -4.07 1.16 10.82
N TRP A 49 -2.81 1.57 10.67
CA TRP A 49 -2.18 1.75 9.35
C TRP A 49 -2.07 0.44 8.55
N GLU A 50 -1.84 -0.70 9.22
CA GLU A 50 -1.74 -2.02 8.58
C GLU A 50 -3.06 -2.39 7.90
N ASP A 51 -4.16 -2.32 8.66
CA ASP A 51 -5.52 -2.58 8.18
C ASP A 51 -5.92 -1.62 7.05
N ARG A 52 -5.55 -0.33 7.15
CA ARG A 52 -5.77 0.66 6.07
C ARG A 52 -5.08 0.26 4.78
N LEU A 53 -3.80 -0.14 4.84
CA LEU A 53 -3.03 -0.50 3.67
C LEU A 53 -3.51 -1.82 3.08
N GLU A 54 -3.83 -2.80 3.93
CA GLU A 54 -4.43 -4.06 3.52
C GLU A 54 -5.79 -3.83 2.85
N ALA A 55 -6.67 -3.04 3.46
CA ALA A 55 -7.98 -2.70 2.91
C ALA A 55 -7.87 -2.02 1.54
N VAL A 56 -6.94 -1.08 1.37
CA VAL A 56 -6.71 -0.41 0.09
C VAL A 56 -6.15 -1.37 -0.95
N PHE A 57 -5.22 -2.23 -0.56
CA PHE A 57 -4.63 -3.23 -1.43
C PHE A 57 -5.66 -4.28 -1.86
N THR A 58 -6.37 -4.90 -0.91
CA THR A 58 -7.38 -5.92 -1.20
C THR A 58 -8.54 -5.35 -2.03
N SER A 59 -9.01 -4.15 -1.72
CA SER A 59 -10.09 -3.51 -2.50
C SER A 59 -9.66 -3.18 -3.94
N THR A 60 -8.37 -2.99 -4.19
CA THR A 60 -7.86 -2.68 -5.53
C THR A 60 -7.56 -3.93 -6.34
N VAL A 61 -7.15 -5.02 -5.68
CA VAL A 61 -7.00 -6.34 -6.29
C VAL A 61 -8.36 -6.97 -6.59
N ASP A 62 -9.33 -6.90 -5.68
CA ASP A 62 -10.70 -7.43 -5.84
C ASP A 62 -11.45 -6.80 -7.03
N VAL A 63 -11.33 -5.47 -7.19
CA VAL A 63 -11.94 -4.76 -8.32
C VAL A 63 -11.35 -5.17 -9.67
N GLY A 64 -10.09 -5.63 -9.71
CA GLY A 64 -9.46 -6.11 -10.94
C GLY A 64 -9.92 -7.49 -11.41
N ASP A 65 -10.57 -8.27 -10.54
CA ASP A 65 -10.97 -9.66 -10.81
C ASP A 65 -12.45 -9.81 -11.24
N ARG A 66 -13.25 -8.73 -11.15
CA ARG A 66 -14.69 -8.75 -11.50
C ARG A 66 -15.02 -8.59 -12.99
N ASP A 67 -14.01 -8.59 -13.86
CA ASP A 67 -14.16 -8.49 -15.32
C ASP A 67 -13.85 -9.83 -16.04
N GLN A 68 -14.24 -10.98 -15.46
CA GLN A 68 -14.18 -12.29 -16.13
C GLN A 68 -15.56 -12.89 -16.40
#